data_AF-A0A1Q5IU00-F1
#
_entry.id   AF-A0A1Q5IU00-F1
#
_cell.length_a   1.000
_cell.length_b   1.000
_cell.length_c   1.000
_cell.angle_alpha   90.00
_cell.angle_beta   90.00
_cell.angle_gamma   90.00
#
_symmetry.space_group_name_H-M   'P 1'
#
loop_
_entity.id
_entity.type
_entity.pdbx_description
1 polymer ?
#
loop_
_entity_poly.entity_id
_entity_poly.type
_entity_poly.pdbx_seq_one_letter_code
_entity_poly.pdbx_strand_id
1 'polypeptide(L)'
;MSRRKLLTATAGLALAVPAVATWLEVDADAATPATLPLDLVNTTGNATVYAYVLGRDPAAGGNWAFIQADGSRLYHPPSPAADQTPLGVDCAIALNASGAGARRVTLPRLYSGRIYFSVGAKLTFLMNRGGGLALPSVSNPTDPNANVRHDFCEFTFNNDQLYANITFVDMVSLPIAFQLETGQGTQTVRGLPADGLSRVAAALRAQSAADGSDWSRLIVNRGGADLRVLSPNLAIRGDNALFRGYFDSYVDEVWNKYRATDLRIDTQFTWGTVTGRVSGDTLAFPGVGGFAKPSTLSIFSCSDAPFTTGNDLMGNLSARLAAAFNRTTLLDNPHQPTAENPASFYTRPRTNHYARILHETTPDHLGYAFPYDDVHPAGVDFEGKVQSGSPGRWTITVGGTAGGGTPTPTATATGGGISAFSTIQAEAFTAQSGTQVEACSDTGGGSDVGWLSNGDWLKYSAVAFGATGATRLDARVASGAAAGVSGLVRVRLGSPTASPVGSFAVANTGGWQTWRTVPADISRTTGTHDVYLTFDSGQPADFVNLNWFTFA
;
A
#
# COMPACT_ATOMS: atom_id res chain seq x y z
N MET A 1 2.34 -7.46 -20.26
CA MET A 1 0.90 -7.76 -20.13
C MET A 1 0.14 -6.44 -20.09
N SER A 2 -0.57 -6.06 -21.15
CA SER A 2 -1.70 -5.14 -20.97
C SER A 2 -2.69 -5.82 -20.04
N ARG A 3 -3.23 -5.11 -19.04
CA ARG A 3 -4.13 -5.54 -17.93
C ARG A 3 -5.40 -6.35 -18.35
N ARG A 4 -5.53 -6.79 -19.60
CA ARG A 4 -6.72 -7.41 -20.18
C ARG A 4 -6.79 -8.94 -20.15
N LYS A 5 -5.82 -9.68 -19.59
CA LYS A 5 -5.85 -11.16 -19.63
C LYS A 5 -5.42 -11.91 -18.36
N LEU A 6 -5.51 -11.30 -17.18
CA LEU A 6 -5.31 -12.01 -15.91
C LEU A 6 -6.65 -12.25 -15.20
N LEU A 7 -7.53 -13.06 -15.80
CA LEU A 7 -8.77 -13.52 -15.14
C LEU A 7 -9.30 -14.87 -15.66
N THR A 8 -8.50 -15.66 -16.38
CA THR A 8 -8.91 -17.00 -16.81
C THR A 8 -7.73 -17.96 -16.78
N ALA A 9 -7.41 -18.52 -15.61
CA ALA A 9 -6.73 -19.82 -15.47
C ALA A 9 -6.56 -20.21 -13.99
N THR A 10 -7.57 -20.86 -13.41
CA THR A 10 -7.41 -21.95 -12.42
C THR A 10 -8.72 -22.71 -12.36
N ALA A 11 -8.90 -23.67 -13.26
CA ALA A 11 -9.94 -24.68 -13.15
C ALA A 11 -9.39 -26.02 -13.66
N GLY A 12 -9.34 -27.02 -12.78
CA GLY A 12 -9.30 -28.43 -13.12
C GLY A 12 -7.93 -29.12 -13.07
N LEU A 13 -7.71 -29.94 -12.04
CA LEU A 13 -7.68 -31.41 -12.19
C LEU A 13 -7.52 -32.08 -10.80
N ALA A 14 -8.61 -32.63 -10.30
CA ALA A 14 -8.62 -33.56 -9.18
C ALA A 14 -8.42 -34.98 -9.70
N LEU A 15 -7.49 -35.74 -9.10
CA LEU A 15 -7.41 -37.20 -9.22
C LEU A 15 -7.70 -37.79 -7.85
N ALA A 16 -8.70 -38.67 -7.80
CA ALA A 16 -9.28 -39.24 -6.59
C ALA A 16 -8.59 -40.54 -6.14
N VAL A 17 -8.48 -40.73 -4.82
CA VAL A 17 -8.44 -42.04 -4.12
C VAL A 17 -9.24 -41.89 -2.81
N PRO A 18 -10.14 -42.82 -2.44
CA PRO A 18 -11.18 -42.56 -1.44
C PRO A 18 -10.71 -42.90 -0.01
N ALA A 19 -10.96 -42.00 0.93
CA ALA A 19 -11.06 -42.32 2.35
C ALA A 19 -12.22 -41.52 2.95
N VAL A 20 -13.21 -42.24 3.44
CA VAL A 20 -14.45 -41.71 3.99
C VAL A 20 -14.16 -41.02 5.32
N ALA A 21 -14.24 -39.68 5.32
CA ALA A 21 -14.38 -38.87 6.53
C ALA A 21 -15.55 -37.92 6.27
N THR A 22 -16.50 -37.88 7.19
CA THR A 22 -17.64 -36.96 7.17
C THR A 22 -17.15 -35.52 7.26
N TRP A 23 -17.08 -34.86 6.11
CA TRP A 23 -16.79 -33.43 6.01
C TRP A 23 -18.07 -32.66 6.34
N LEU A 24 -18.00 -31.73 7.29
CA LEU A 24 -18.88 -30.58 7.28
C LEU A 24 -18.69 -29.90 5.92
N GLU A 25 -19.76 -29.79 5.14
CA GLU A 25 -19.81 -28.89 3.99
C GLU A 25 -19.50 -27.48 4.50
N VAL A 26 -18.26 -27.03 4.30
CA VAL A 26 -17.97 -25.61 4.30
C VAL A 26 -18.53 -25.12 2.97
N ASP A 27 -19.70 -24.50 3.06
CA ASP A 27 -20.38 -23.86 1.94
C ASP A 27 -19.41 -22.96 1.13
N ALA A 28 -19.69 -22.92 -0.17
CA ALA A 28 -18.95 -22.29 -1.27
C ALA A 28 -18.28 -20.93 -0.96
N ASP A 29 -17.16 -20.67 -1.67
CA ASP A 29 -16.54 -19.34 -1.86
C ASP A 29 -17.62 -18.25 -1.94
N ALA A 30 -17.81 -17.50 -0.85
CA ALA A 30 -18.87 -16.50 -0.78
C ALA A 30 -18.47 -15.32 -1.67
N ALA A 31 -19.13 -15.17 -2.82
CA ALA A 31 -19.00 -13.99 -3.65
C ALA A 31 -19.30 -12.73 -2.82
N THR A 32 -18.63 -11.62 -3.16
CA THR A 32 -18.92 -10.31 -2.54
C THR A 32 -20.42 -9.97 -2.62
N PRO A 33 -20.94 -9.03 -1.81
CA PRO A 33 -22.30 -8.53 -2.01
C PRO A 33 -22.50 -7.93 -3.41
N ALA A 34 -23.75 -7.90 -3.90
CA ALA A 34 -24.08 -7.23 -5.18
C ALA A 34 -23.86 -5.71 -5.12
N THR A 35 -23.98 -5.13 -3.92
CA THR A 35 -23.74 -3.71 -3.65
C THR A 35 -22.99 -3.54 -2.34
N LEU A 36 -22.13 -2.52 -2.27
CA LEU A 36 -21.38 -2.14 -1.09
C LEU A 36 -21.86 -0.78 -0.55
N PRO A 37 -22.11 -0.63 0.77
CA PRO A 37 -22.25 0.68 1.39
C PRO A 37 -20.98 1.53 1.25
N LEU A 38 -21.11 2.68 0.58
CA LEU A 38 -20.05 3.67 0.39
C LEU A 38 -20.40 4.96 1.14
N ASP A 39 -19.62 5.32 2.15
CA ASP A 39 -19.79 6.53 2.94
C ASP A 39 -18.81 7.63 2.46
N LEU A 40 -19.33 8.76 1.98
CA LEU A 40 -18.53 9.88 1.50
C LEU A 40 -18.54 11.01 2.51
N VAL A 41 -17.38 11.34 3.08
CA VAL A 41 -17.22 12.31 4.17
C VAL A 41 -16.47 13.54 3.69
N ASN A 42 -17.00 14.72 4.01
CA ASN A 42 -16.39 16.00 3.69
C ASN A 42 -15.72 16.62 4.93
N THR A 43 -14.42 16.86 4.84
CA THR A 43 -13.61 17.60 5.84
C THR A 43 -12.85 18.77 5.22
N THR A 44 -13.22 19.18 4.00
CA THR A 44 -12.50 20.20 3.22
C THR A 44 -12.57 21.62 3.78
N GLY A 45 -13.43 21.86 4.78
CA GLY A 45 -13.81 23.20 5.23
C GLY A 45 -14.77 23.92 4.28
N ASN A 46 -15.15 23.32 3.15
CA ASN A 46 -16.09 23.88 2.19
C ASN A 46 -17.46 23.19 2.29
N ALA A 47 -18.54 23.97 2.25
CA ALA A 47 -19.91 23.44 2.28
C ALA A 47 -20.37 22.82 0.95
N THR A 48 -19.68 23.15 -0.15
CA THR A 48 -20.02 22.72 -1.51
C THR A 48 -18.95 21.76 -2.03
N VAL A 49 -19.21 20.46 -1.87
CA VAL A 49 -18.35 19.39 -2.39
C VAL A 49 -19.22 18.38 -3.13
N TYR A 50 -18.78 17.98 -4.32
CA TYR A 50 -19.45 16.97 -5.14
C TYR A 50 -18.55 15.75 -5.34
N ALA A 51 -19.15 14.57 -5.34
CA ALA A 51 -18.53 13.33 -5.78
C ALA A 51 -19.17 12.81 -7.09
N TYR A 52 -18.39 12.06 -7.86
CA TYR A 52 -18.84 11.35 -9.06
C TYR A 52 -18.28 9.94 -9.01
N VAL A 53 -19.17 8.95 -8.88
CA VAL A 53 -18.80 7.53 -8.85
C VAL A 53 -19.08 6.94 -10.22
N LEU A 54 -18.05 6.45 -10.90
CA LEU A 54 -18.17 5.88 -12.23
C LEU A 54 -17.28 4.65 -12.41
N GLY A 55 -17.61 3.83 -13.39
CA GLY A 55 -16.81 2.67 -13.78
C GLY A 55 -17.43 1.92 -14.94
N ARG A 56 -16.91 0.73 -15.20
CA ARG A 56 -17.42 -0.20 -16.22
C ARG A 56 -18.37 -1.17 -15.54
N ASP A 57 -19.59 -1.24 -16.02
CA ASP A 57 -20.62 -2.11 -15.47
C ASP A 57 -20.60 -3.49 -16.16
N PRO A 58 -20.21 -4.56 -15.45
CA PRO A 58 -20.21 -5.91 -16.01
C PRO A 58 -21.62 -6.40 -16.39
N ALA A 59 -22.68 -5.95 -15.70
CA ALA A 59 -24.06 -6.32 -16.02
C ALA A 59 -24.55 -5.67 -17.33
N ALA A 60 -23.89 -4.60 -17.77
CA ALA A 60 -24.17 -3.89 -19.03
C ALA A 60 -23.07 -4.10 -20.08
N GLY A 61 -22.41 -5.27 -20.07
CA GLY A 61 -21.40 -5.63 -21.07
C GLY A 61 -20.13 -4.76 -21.03
N GLY A 62 -19.84 -4.13 -19.90
CA GLY A 62 -18.69 -3.24 -19.73
C GLY A 62 -18.93 -1.82 -20.26
N ASN A 63 -20.18 -1.40 -20.44
CA ASN A 63 -20.48 -0.01 -20.74
C ASN A 63 -20.12 0.90 -19.56
N TRP A 64 -19.78 2.16 -19.86
CA TRP A 64 -19.58 3.16 -18.81
C TRP A 64 -20.89 3.36 -18.03
N ALA A 65 -20.76 3.45 -16.71
CA ALA A 65 -21.86 3.72 -15.82
C ALA A 65 -21.44 4.75 -14.77
N PHE A 66 -22.37 5.62 -14.41
CA PHE A 66 -22.26 6.60 -13.33
C PHE A 66 -23.34 6.32 -12.29
N ILE A 67 -23.06 6.56 -11.02
CA ILE A 67 -24.11 6.73 -10.02
C ILE A 67 -24.67 8.15 -10.17
N GLN A 68 -25.99 8.27 -10.28
CA GLN A 68 -26.70 9.55 -10.38
C GLN A 68 -26.60 10.35 -9.07
N ALA A 69 -26.99 11.62 -9.11
CA ALA A 69 -26.89 12.55 -7.97
C ALA A 69 -27.65 12.09 -6.69
N ASP A 70 -28.58 11.14 -6.78
CA ASP A 70 -29.24 10.57 -5.60
C ASP A 70 -28.34 9.62 -4.79
N GLY A 71 -27.26 9.11 -5.37
CA GLY A 71 -26.33 8.20 -4.73
C GLY A 71 -26.70 6.72 -4.83
N SER A 72 -27.64 6.31 -5.70
CA SER A 72 -28.01 4.90 -5.82
C SER A 72 -28.38 4.44 -7.24
N ARG A 73 -29.01 5.28 -8.07
CA ARG A 73 -29.39 4.86 -9.43
C ARG A 73 -28.18 4.89 -10.37
N LEU A 74 -28.02 3.85 -11.18
CA LEU A 74 -27.04 3.83 -12.27
C LEU A 74 -27.55 4.57 -13.51
N TYR A 75 -26.66 5.26 -14.19
CA TYR A 75 -26.84 5.89 -15.48
C TYR A 75 -25.77 5.40 -16.44
N HIS A 76 -26.19 4.82 -17.58
CA HIS A 76 -25.30 4.43 -18.67
C HIS A 76 -25.40 5.48 -19.78
N PRO A 77 -24.40 6.35 -19.97
CA PRO A 77 -24.47 7.39 -20.99
C PRO A 77 -24.56 6.76 -22.39
N PRO A 78 -25.53 7.16 -23.23
CA PRO A 78 -25.61 6.67 -24.60
C PRO A 78 -24.46 7.23 -25.44
N SER A 79 -24.16 6.58 -26.58
CA SER A 79 -23.28 7.19 -27.58
C SER A 79 -23.95 8.44 -28.16
N PRO A 80 -23.34 9.63 -28.04
CA PRO A 80 -23.92 10.86 -28.58
C PRO A 80 -23.75 10.95 -30.11
N ALA A 81 -24.49 11.88 -30.72
CA ALA A 81 -24.35 12.21 -32.15
C ALA A 81 -23.08 13.02 -32.45
N ALA A 82 -22.59 13.81 -31.49
CA ALA A 82 -21.39 14.64 -31.61
C ALA A 82 -20.36 14.28 -30.53
N ASP A 83 -19.08 14.47 -30.85
CA ASP A 83 -18.01 14.37 -29.85
C ASP A 83 -18.13 15.50 -28.82
N GLN A 84 -17.55 15.30 -27.63
CA GLN A 84 -17.55 16.29 -26.55
C GLN A 84 -18.98 16.68 -26.06
N THR A 85 -19.92 15.74 -26.06
CA THR A 85 -21.30 15.96 -25.60
C THR A 85 -21.40 15.77 -24.08
N PRO A 86 -21.95 16.72 -23.30
CA PRO A 86 -22.16 16.56 -21.85
C PRO A 86 -23.06 15.38 -21.50
N LEU A 87 -22.96 14.89 -20.24
CA LEU A 87 -23.89 13.89 -19.71
C LEU A 87 -25.33 14.43 -19.74
N GLY A 88 -26.29 13.59 -20.16
CA GLY A 88 -27.72 13.93 -20.16
C GLY A 88 -28.40 13.85 -18.80
N VAL A 89 -27.70 13.39 -17.76
CA VAL A 89 -28.22 13.22 -16.39
C VAL A 89 -27.21 13.78 -15.39
N ASP A 90 -27.70 14.43 -14.33
CA ASP A 90 -26.85 14.92 -13.24
C ASP A 90 -26.30 13.75 -12.40
N CYS A 91 -24.98 13.60 -12.44
CA CYS A 91 -24.24 12.58 -11.69
C CYS A 91 -23.40 13.20 -10.56
N ALA A 92 -23.61 14.48 -10.24
CA ALA A 92 -22.94 15.16 -9.14
C ALA A 92 -23.62 14.83 -7.81
N ILE A 93 -23.04 13.90 -7.05
CA ILE A 93 -23.51 13.55 -5.70
C ILE A 93 -23.02 14.63 -4.73
N ALA A 94 -23.91 15.50 -4.26
CA ALA A 94 -23.57 16.48 -3.25
C ALA A 94 -23.26 15.79 -1.91
N LEU A 95 -22.07 16.07 -1.36
CA LEU A 95 -21.70 15.63 0.00
C LEU A 95 -22.39 16.52 1.03
N ASN A 96 -22.50 16.01 2.25
CA ASN A 96 -22.92 16.83 3.38
C ASN A 96 -21.90 17.97 3.63
N ALA A 97 -22.33 19.00 4.35
CA ALA A 97 -21.45 20.10 4.76
C ALA A 97 -20.22 19.56 5.51
N SER A 98 -19.11 20.30 5.47
CA SER A 98 -17.87 19.88 6.13
C SER A 98 -18.11 19.59 7.61
N GLY A 99 -17.76 18.38 8.05
CA GLY A 99 -17.97 17.92 9.43
C GLY A 99 -19.37 17.41 9.76
N ALA A 100 -20.35 17.46 8.85
CA ALA A 100 -21.72 17.02 9.07
C ALA A 100 -21.95 15.50 8.87
N GLY A 101 -20.89 14.69 8.94
CA GLY A 101 -20.95 13.24 8.74
C GLY A 101 -21.02 12.79 7.28
N ALA A 102 -21.25 11.49 7.06
CA ALA A 102 -21.18 10.86 5.74
C ALA A 102 -22.44 11.07 4.89
N ARG A 103 -22.25 11.24 3.58
CA ARG A 103 -23.27 10.99 2.55
C ARG A 103 -23.14 9.53 2.09
N ARG A 104 -24.13 8.70 2.41
CA ARG A 104 -24.19 7.30 1.96
C ARG A 104 -24.52 7.21 0.47
N VAL A 105 -23.82 6.32 -0.21
CA VAL A 105 -23.98 5.91 -1.61
C VAL A 105 -24.07 4.38 -1.65
N THR A 106 -24.89 3.84 -2.55
CA THR A 106 -24.96 2.39 -2.82
C THR A 106 -24.05 2.09 -4.00
N LEU A 107 -22.88 1.48 -3.74
CA LEU A 107 -21.91 1.16 -4.79
C LEU A 107 -22.23 -0.21 -5.41
N PRO A 108 -22.67 -0.31 -6.67
CA PRO A 108 -22.77 -1.58 -7.37
C PRO A 108 -21.38 -2.08 -7.79
N ARG A 109 -21.30 -3.35 -8.19
CA ARG A 109 -20.08 -3.89 -8.80
C ARG A 109 -19.72 -3.13 -10.07
N LEU A 110 -18.56 -2.49 -10.06
CA LEU A 110 -17.98 -1.75 -11.18
C LEU A 110 -16.48 -2.04 -11.22
N TYR A 111 -15.94 -2.26 -12.41
CA TYR A 111 -14.49 -2.40 -12.60
C TYR A 111 -13.92 -1.19 -13.34
N SER A 112 -12.60 -0.98 -13.22
CA SER A 112 -11.96 0.24 -13.75
C SER A 112 -12.67 1.52 -13.26
N GLY A 113 -13.07 1.50 -11.99
CA GLY A 113 -13.85 2.55 -11.37
C GLY A 113 -13.00 3.72 -10.91
N ARG A 114 -13.60 4.91 -10.92
CA ARG A 114 -13.04 6.13 -10.35
C ARG A 114 -14.09 6.82 -9.49
N ILE A 115 -13.64 7.46 -8.41
CA ILE A 115 -14.45 8.36 -7.61
C ILE A 115 -13.75 9.72 -7.64
N TYR A 116 -14.34 10.67 -8.36
CA TYR A 116 -13.86 12.05 -8.40
C TYR A 116 -14.50 12.85 -7.29
N PHE A 117 -13.75 13.76 -6.68
CA PHE A 117 -14.24 14.79 -5.77
C PHE A 117 -13.91 16.16 -6.33
N SER A 118 -14.81 17.13 -6.13
CA SER A 118 -14.61 18.52 -6.55
C SER A 118 -15.14 19.48 -5.50
N VAL A 119 -14.41 20.58 -5.30
CA VAL A 119 -14.73 21.60 -4.28
C VAL A 119 -15.18 22.89 -4.95
N GLY A 120 -16.32 23.42 -4.53
CA GLY A 120 -16.87 24.71 -4.97
C GLY A 120 -17.55 24.71 -6.34
N ALA A 121 -17.26 23.75 -7.21
CA ALA A 121 -17.87 23.65 -8.54
C ALA A 121 -18.04 22.18 -8.96
N LYS A 122 -19.03 21.93 -9.83
CA LYS A 122 -19.22 20.61 -10.46
C LYS A 122 -18.14 20.33 -11.51
N LEU A 123 -17.85 19.05 -11.73
CA LEU A 123 -17.03 18.59 -12.84
C LEU A 123 -17.90 18.38 -14.09
N THR A 124 -17.28 18.59 -15.25
CA THR A 124 -17.84 18.33 -16.56
C THR A 124 -17.24 17.04 -17.11
N PHE A 125 -18.09 16.04 -17.36
CA PHE A 125 -17.73 14.82 -18.08
C PHE A 125 -18.35 14.88 -19.48
N LEU A 126 -17.57 14.47 -20.48
CA LEU A 126 -17.97 14.56 -21.88
C LEU A 126 -17.92 13.19 -22.55
N MET A 127 -18.95 12.89 -23.34
CA MET A 127 -19.04 11.68 -24.16
C MET A 127 -18.64 12.00 -25.60
N ASN A 128 -17.94 11.05 -26.21
CA ASN A 128 -17.59 11.04 -27.63
C ASN A 128 -18.41 9.98 -28.37
N ARG A 129 -18.55 10.16 -29.68
CA ARG A 129 -19.17 9.17 -30.58
C ARG A 129 -18.53 7.79 -30.37
N GLY A 130 -19.33 6.74 -30.47
CA GLY A 130 -18.89 5.38 -30.19
C GLY A 130 -18.78 5.05 -28.69
N GLY A 131 -19.29 5.92 -27.81
CA GLY A 131 -19.35 5.67 -26.36
C GLY A 131 -18.02 5.92 -25.63
N GLY A 132 -17.10 6.68 -26.22
CA GLY A 132 -15.88 7.10 -25.54
C GLY A 132 -16.19 8.11 -24.44
N LEU A 133 -15.57 7.97 -23.27
CA LEU A 133 -15.70 8.93 -22.16
C LEU A 133 -14.41 9.75 -22.08
N ALA A 134 -14.53 11.07 -22.20
CA ALA A 134 -13.46 12.00 -21.87
C ALA A 134 -13.53 12.32 -20.38
N LEU A 135 -12.53 11.84 -19.65
CA LEU A 135 -12.34 12.12 -18.23
C LEU A 135 -11.71 13.51 -18.04
N PRO A 136 -11.88 14.16 -16.88
CA PRO A 136 -11.25 15.44 -16.58
C PRO A 136 -9.74 15.41 -16.89
N SER A 137 -9.26 16.36 -17.70
CA SER A 137 -7.84 16.52 -18.01
C SER A 137 -7.28 17.77 -17.38
N VAL A 138 -6.25 17.63 -16.55
CA VAL A 138 -5.55 18.77 -15.95
C VAL A 138 -4.31 19.21 -16.73
N SER A 139 -3.89 18.43 -17.73
CA SER A 139 -2.80 18.77 -18.65
C SER A 139 -3.25 19.58 -19.86
N ASN A 140 -4.54 19.57 -20.18
CA ASN A 140 -5.11 20.43 -21.21
C ASN A 140 -5.61 21.74 -20.58
N PRO A 141 -4.98 22.90 -20.85
CA PRO A 141 -5.39 24.18 -20.27
C PRO A 141 -6.81 24.62 -20.66
N THR A 142 -7.36 24.10 -21.75
CA THR A 142 -8.72 24.42 -22.22
C THR A 142 -9.77 23.42 -21.74
N ASP A 143 -9.40 22.41 -20.95
CA ASP A 143 -10.36 21.48 -20.37
C ASP A 143 -11.32 22.24 -19.43
N PRO A 144 -12.64 21.98 -19.48
CA PRO A 144 -13.61 22.66 -18.60
C PRO A 144 -13.32 22.47 -17.11
N ASN A 145 -12.59 21.42 -16.74
CA ASN A 145 -12.20 21.10 -15.37
C ASN A 145 -10.83 21.66 -14.99
N ALA A 146 -10.09 22.29 -15.92
CA ALA A 146 -8.72 22.74 -15.70
C ALA A 146 -8.59 23.67 -14.48
N ASN A 147 -9.60 24.47 -14.18
CA ASN A 147 -9.60 25.40 -13.04
C ASN A 147 -10.43 24.91 -11.83
N VAL A 148 -11.07 23.74 -11.92
CA VAL A 148 -11.82 23.16 -10.80
C VAL A 148 -10.85 22.49 -9.84
N ARG A 149 -10.96 22.76 -8.54
CA ARG A 149 -10.19 22.04 -7.51
C ARG A 149 -10.80 20.64 -7.34
N HIS A 150 -10.10 19.64 -7.84
CA HIS A 150 -10.61 18.27 -7.88
C HIS A 150 -9.48 17.25 -7.83
N ASP A 151 -9.83 16.05 -7.38
CA ASP A 151 -8.94 14.90 -7.35
C ASP A 151 -9.78 13.62 -7.47
N PHE A 152 -9.14 12.46 -7.57
CA PHE A 152 -9.84 11.19 -7.67
C PHE A 152 -9.11 10.05 -6.99
N CYS A 153 -9.86 8.98 -6.72
CA CYS A 153 -9.31 7.69 -6.34
C CYS A 153 -9.89 6.58 -7.22
N GLU A 154 -9.28 5.40 -7.18
CA GLU A 154 -9.59 4.31 -8.08
C GLU A 154 -10.09 3.08 -7.34
N PHE A 155 -10.92 2.27 -8.00
CA PHE A 155 -11.40 1.02 -7.43
C PHE A 155 -11.77 -0.01 -8.50
N THR A 156 -11.85 -1.27 -8.07
CA THR A 156 -12.59 -2.33 -8.73
C THR A 156 -13.37 -3.07 -7.66
N PHE A 157 -14.68 -3.16 -7.84
CA PHE A 157 -15.57 -3.97 -7.02
C PHE A 157 -16.23 -5.01 -7.92
N ASN A 158 -15.87 -6.28 -7.75
CA ASN A 158 -16.34 -7.39 -8.57
C ASN A 158 -16.81 -8.54 -7.66
N ASN A 159 -17.06 -9.73 -8.22
CA ASN A 159 -17.52 -10.90 -7.47
C ASN A 159 -16.50 -11.40 -6.44
N ASP A 160 -15.21 -11.11 -6.66
CA ASP A 160 -14.12 -11.68 -5.88
C ASP A 160 -13.70 -10.75 -4.75
N GLN A 161 -13.74 -9.43 -4.97
CA GLN A 161 -13.26 -8.44 -4.00
C GLN A 161 -13.68 -7.00 -4.28
N LEU A 162 -13.51 -6.15 -3.27
CA LEU A 162 -13.15 -4.75 -3.45
C LEU A 162 -11.62 -4.63 -3.46
N TYR A 163 -11.08 -3.90 -4.42
CA TYR A 163 -9.73 -3.33 -4.39
C TYR A 163 -9.85 -1.84 -4.68
N ALA A 164 -9.32 -0.99 -3.81
CA ALA A 164 -9.35 0.46 -4.02
C ALA A 164 -8.04 1.10 -3.58
N ASN A 165 -7.62 2.16 -4.27
CA ASN A 165 -6.38 2.88 -3.97
C ASN A 165 -6.55 4.40 -4.10
N ILE A 166 -5.85 5.14 -3.24
CA ILE A 166 -5.57 6.56 -3.51
C ILE A 166 -4.51 6.65 -4.61
N THR A 167 -4.42 7.79 -5.28
CA THR A 167 -3.45 7.96 -6.37
C THR A 167 -2.96 9.38 -6.46
N PHE A 168 -1.67 9.51 -6.77
CA PHE A 168 -0.97 10.75 -7.09
C PHE A 168 -0.26 10.65 -8.45
N VAL A 169 -0.57 9.61 -9.24
CA VAL A 169 0.13 9.30 -10.50
C VAL A 169 -0.02 10.42 -11.54
N ASP A 170 -1.16 11.10 -11.54
CA ASP A 170 -1.43 12.19 -12.47
C ASP A 170 -1.18 13.56 -11.82
N MET A 171 -1.69 13.75 -10.59
CA MET A 171 -1.62 15.00 -9.86
C MET A 171 -1.96 14.81 -8.37
N VAL A 172 -1.80 15.89 -7.61
CA VAL A 172 -2.28 16.06 -6.24
C VAL A 172 -3.03 17.39 -6.12
N SER A 173 -4.26 17.38 -5.63
CA SER A 173 -5.06 18.58 -5.38
C SER A 173 -5.90 18.49 -4.10
N LEU A 174 -6.51 17.34 -3.82
CA LEU A 174 -7.33 17.12 -2.63
C LEU A 174 -6.79 15.95 -1.82
N PRO A 175 -6.67 16.08 -0.48
CA PRO A 175 -6.39 14.93 0.35
C PRO A 175 -7.58 13.96 0.36
N ILE A 176 -7.32 12.69 0.08
CA ILE A 176 -8.30 11.59 0.09
C ILE A 176 -7.79 10.49 1.01
N ALA A 177 -8.65 9.99 1.89
CA ALA A 177 -8.35 8.92 2.85
C ALA A 177 -9.42 7.84 2.80
N PHE A 178 -9.05 6.60 3.13
CA PHE A 178 -9.95 5.45 3.17
C PHE A 178 -10.03 4.81 4.55
N GLN A 179 -11.21 4.26 4.82
CA GLN A 179 -11.43 3.25 5.83
C GLN A 179 -12.30 2.15 5.23
N LEU A 180 -11.88 0.89 5.31
CA LEU A 180 -12.66 -0.25 4.83
C LEU A 180 -12.94 -1.20 5.98
N GLU A 181 -14.21 -1.30 6.38
CA GLU A 181 -14.70 -2.31 7.30
C GLU A 181 -14.82 -3.65 6.55
N THR A 182 -14.27 -4.72 7.13
CA THR A 182 -14.30 -6.08 6.59
C THR A 182 -14.66 -7.08 7.69
N GLY A 183 -14.96 -8.33 7.32
CA GLY A 183 -15.12 -9.40 8.29
C GLY A 183 -13.86 -9.69 9.13
N GLN A 184 -12.69 -9.21 8.70
CA GLN A 184 -11.39 -9.41 9.35
C GLN A 184 -10.91 -8.16 10.12
N GLY A 185 -11.74 -7.13 10.24
CA GLY A 185 -11.39 -5.86 10.87
C GLY A 185 -11.37 -4.70 9.89
N THR A 186 -10.76 -3.58 10.30
CA THR A 186 -10.77 -2.33 9.53
C THR A 186 -9.41 -2.05 8.91
N GLN A 187 -9.38 -1.80 7.60
CA GLN A 187 -8.20 -1.29 6.89
C GLN A 187 -8.29 0.23 6.79
N THR A 188 -7.15 0.92 6.83
CA THR A 188 -7.09 2.39 6.76
C THR A 188 -5.95 2.84 5.84
N VAL A 189 -6.24 3.83 5.02
CA VAL A 189 -5.23 4.61 4.27
C VAL A 189 -5.47 6.08 4.62
N ARG A 190 -4.46 6.74 5.19
CA ARG A 190 -4.61 8.10 5.73
C ARG A 190 -4.53 9.18 4.66
N GLY A 191 -3.84 8.90 3.56
CA GLY A 191 -3.61 9.86 2.50
C GLY A 191 -2.89 11.12 2.99
N LEU A 192 -3.03 12.22 2.25
CA LEU A 192 -2.42 13.48 2.65
C LEU A 192 -3.16 14.11 3.86
N PRO A 193 -2.46 14.86 4.73
CA PRO A 193 -3.11 15.66 5.76
C PRO A 193 -3.90 16.82 5.13
N ALA A 194 -4.72 17.52 5.92
CA ALA A 194 -5.53 18.65 5.44
C ALA A 194 -4.71 19.77 4.78
N ASP A 195 -3.47 20.00 5.23
CA ASP A 195 -2.49 20.94 4.67
C ASP A 195 -1.49 20.25 3.70
N GLY A 196 -1.79 19.03 3.25
CA GLY A 196 -0.87 18.23 2.46
C GLY A 196 -0.45 18.88 1.13
N LEU A 197 -1.39 19.50 0.40
CA LEU A 197 -1.05 20.18 -0.86
C LEU A 197 -0.04 21.32 -0.63
N SER A 198 -0.21 22.13 0.42
CA SER A 198 0.71 23.24 0.70
C SER A 198 2.07 22.73 1.18
N ARG A 199 2.11 21.64 1.96
CA ARG A 199 3.36 20.98 2.35
C ARG A 199 4.14 20.44 1.15
N VAL A 200 3.46 19.70 0.27
CA VAL A 200 4.07 19.15 -0.96
C VAL A 200 4.59 20.29 -1.85
N ALA A 201 3.77 21.32 -2.09
CA ALA A 201 4.19 22.46 -2.90
C ALA A 201 5.37 23.22 -2.29
N ALA A 202 5.40 23.42 -0.96
CA ALA A 202 6.53 24.05 -0.27
C ALA A 202 7.80 23.20 -0.39
N ALA A 203 7.70 21.88 -0.20
CA ALA A 203 8.82 20.97 -0.32
C ALA A 203 9.39 20.91 -1.76
N LEU A 204 8.54 20.96 -2.78
CA LEU A 204 8.98 21.02 -4.19
C LEU A 204 9.69 22.33 -4.54
N ARG A 205 9.21 23.46 -3.99
CA ARG A 205 9.92 24.75 -4.08
C ARG A 205 11.29 24.68 -3.41
N ALA A 206 11.35 24.12 -2.20
CA ALA A 206 12.61 23.94 -1.48
C ALA A 206 13.58 23.02 -2.23
N GLN A 207 13.08 21.93 -2.82
CA GLN A 207 13.89 21.01 -3.61
C GLN A 207 14.47 21.70 -4.86
N SER A 208 13.66 22.49 -5.59
CA SER A 208 14.15 23.27 -6.74
C SER A 208 15.23 24.28 -6.34
N ALA A 209 15.04 24.95 -5.19
CA ALA A 209 16.02 25.88 -4.68
C ALA A 209 17.34 25.20 -4.28
N ALA A 210 17.25 23.94 -3.80
CA ALA A 210 18.41 23.18 -3.37
C ALA A 210 19.24 22.61 -4.54
N ASP A 211 18.60 22.15 -5.62
CA ASP A 211 19.28 21.41 -6.69
C ASP A 211 19.20 22.08 -8.09
N GLY A 212 18.55 23.25 -8.18
CA GLY A 212 18.38 24.01 -9.42
C GLY A 212 17.44 23.37 -10.44
N SER A 213 16.64 22.37 -10.06
CA SER A 213 15.77 21.63 -10.98
C SER A 213 14.37 22.22 -11.11
N ASP A 214 13.54 21.57 -11.94
CA ASP A 214 12.20 22.02 -12.30
C ASP A 214 11.08 21.63 -11.31
N TRP A 215 11.37 21.11 -10.12
CA TRP A 215 10.35 20.56 -9.20
C TRP A 215 9.21 21.54 -8.86
N SER A 216 9.51 22.82 -8.73
CA SER A 216 8.56 23.89 -8.44
C SER A 216 7.64 24.20 -9.63
N ARG A 217 8.07 23.87 -10.85
CA ARG A 217 7.29 24.03 -12.08
C ARG A 217 6.20 22.97 -12.24
N LEU A 218 6.19 21.96 -11.36
CA LEU A 218 5.06 21.03 -11.22
C LEU A 218 3.83 21.68 -10.59
N ILE A 219 4.01 22.80 -9.87
CA ILE A 219 2.94 23.46 -9.12
C ILE A 219 2.11 24.33 -10.06
N VAL A 220 0.81 24.05 -10.12
CA VAL A 220 -0.15 24.87 -10.86
C VAL A 220 -0.78 25.87 -9.90
N ASN A 221 -0.51 27.15 -10.12
CA ASN A 221 -1.09 28.25 -9.35
C ASN A 221 -2.30 28.86 -10.07
N ARG A 222 -3.32 29.27 -9.30
CA ARG A 222 -4.43 30.10 -9.77
C ARG A 222 -4.80 31.14 -8.71
N GLY A 223 -4.93 32.39 -9.14
CA GLY A 223 -5.32 33.48 -8.24
C GLY A 223 -4.37 33.69 -7.06
N GLY A 224 -3.08 33.37 -7.21
CA GLY A 224 -2.09 33.48 -6.14
C GLY A 224 -2.03 32.28 -5.19
N ALA A 225 -2.89 31.26 -5.36
CA ALA A 225 -2.91 30.06 -4.54
C ALA A 225 -2.56 28.80 -5.33
N ASP A 226 -1.93 27.84 -4.65
CA ASP A 226 -1.61 26.54 -5.23
C ASP A 226 -2.91 25.74 -5.44
N LEU A 227 -3.21 25.41 -6.70
CA LEU A 227 -4.42 24.67 -7.07
C LEU A 227 -4.18 23.16 -7.03
N ARG A 228 -3.02 22.74 -7.55
CA ARG A 228 -2.58 21.35 -7.62
C ARG A 228 -1.08 21.26 -7.92
N VAL A 229 -0.54 20.07 -7.75
CA VAL A 229 0.80 19.69 -8.23
C VAL A 229 0.61 18.60 -9.28
N LEU A 230 1.19 18.77 -10.47
CA LEU A 230 1.21 17.74 -11.51
C LEU A 230 2.31 16.71 -11.23
N SER A 231 2.10 15.46 -11.60
CA SER A 231 3.20 14.51 -11.63
C SER A 231 4.24 14.91 -12.69
N PRO A 232 5.52 14.52 -12.54
CA PRO A 232 6.56 14.87 -13.50
C PRO A 232 6.24 14.41 -14.92
N ASN A 233 5.65 13.21 -15.08
CA ASN A 233 5.28 12.71 -16.41
C ASN A 233 4.24 13.62 -17.10
N LEU A 234 3.24 14.09 -16.34
CA LEU A 234 2.18 14.90 -16.90
C LEU A 234 2.67 16.31 -17.23
N ALA A 235 3.52 16.88 -16.37
CA ALA A 235 4.15 18.18 -16.59
C ALA A 235 5.05 18.17 -17.84
N ILE A 236 5.90 17.15 -18.01
CA ILE A 236 6.79 17.02 -19.18
C ILE A 236 5.99 16.91 -20.49
N ARG A 237 4.80 16.29 -20.48
CA ARG A 237 3.93 16.24 -21.67
C ARG A 237 3.34 17.60 -22.04
N GLY A 238 3.17 18.50 -21.07
CA GLY A 238 2.77 19.89 -21.31
C GLY A 238 3.94 20.81 -21.70
N ASP A 239 5.14 20.54 -21.17
CA ASP A 239 6.37 21.26 -21.48
C ASP A 239 7.57 20.28 -21.50
N ASN A 240 8.01 19.91 -22.70
CA ASN A 240 9.06 18.91 -22.90
C ASN A 240 10.47 19.38 -22.52
N ALA A 241 10.64 20.65 -22.14
CA ALA A 241 11.92 21.18 -21.65
C ALA A 241 12.16 20.80 -20.17
N LEU A 242 11.10 20.48 -19.42
CA LEU A 242 11.18 20.11 -18.01
C LEU A 242 12.02 18.83 -17.81
N PHE A 243 12.90 18.85 -16.80
CA PHE A 243 13.75 17.74 -16.39
C PHE A 243 14.61 17.15 -17.52
N ARG A 244 14.93 17.92 -18.56
CA ARG A 244 15.71 17.41 -19.69
C ARG A 244 17.06 16.87 -19.23
N GLY A 245 17.25 15.56 -19.38
CA GLY A 245 18.47 14.84 -19.00
C GLY A 245 18.65 14.62 -17.49
N TYR A 246 17.61 14.84 -16.67
CA TYR A 246 17.70 14.79 -15.21
C TYR A 246 18.24 13.46 -14.66
N PHE A 247 17.86 12.33 -15.27
CA PHE A 247 18.32 10.99 -14.88
C PHE A 247 19.51 10.45 -15.69
N ASP A 248 20.03 11.18 -16.68
CA ASP A 248 20.97 10.62 -17.66
C ASP A 248 22.24 10.06 -17.00
N SER A 249 22.84 10.80 -16.05
CA SER A 249 24.01 10.32 -15.28
C SER A 249 23.71 9.04 -14.51
N TYR A 250 22.56 8.97 -13.83
CA TYR A 250 22.18 7.80 -13.06
C TYR A 250 21.95 6.59 -13.96
N VAL A 251 21.29 6.79 -15.12
CA VAL A 251 21.10 5.74 -16.13
C VAL A 251 22.44 5.25 -16.66
N ASP A 252 23.39 6.14 -16.94
CA ASP A 252 24.73 5.78 -17.41
C ASP A 252 25.51 4.96 -16.37
N GLU A 253 25.46 5.36 -15.10
CA GLU A 253 26.06 4.61 -13.99
C GLU A 253 25.45 3.22 -13.83
N VAL A 254 24.12 3.12 -13.89
CA VAL A 254 23.39 1.84 -13.85
C VAL A 254 23.81 0.95 -15.01
N TRP A 255 23.84 1.48 -16.23
CA TRP A 255 24.28 0.72 -17.39
C TRP A 255 25.72 0.26 -17.25
N ASN A 256 26.62 1.11 -16.77
CA ASN A 256 28.02 0.78 -16.58
C ASN A 256 28.21 -0.35 -15.54
N LYS A 257 27.57 -0.24 -14.38
CA LYS A 257 27.58 -1.28 -13.32
C LYS A 257 27.19 -2.64 -13.89
N TYR A 258 26.06 -2.69 -14.59
CA TYR A 258 25.51 -3.95 -15.11
C TYR A 258 26.18 -4.45 -16.40
N ARG A 259 27.29 -3.85 -16.86
CA ARG A 259 28.20 -4.52 -17.81
C ARG A 259 28.98 -5.64 -17.12
N ALA A 260 29.44 -5.38 -15.89
CA ALA A 260 30.28 -6.31 -15.13
C ALA A 260 29.51 -7.11 -14.07
N THR A 261 28.31 -6.67 -13.68
CA THR A 261 27.50 -7.29 -12.63
C THR A 261 26.15 -7.77 -13.16
N ASP A 262 25.67 -8.92 -12.68
CA ASP A 262 24.31 -9.38 -12.98
C ASP A 262 23.27 -8.48 -12.30
N LEU A 263 22.24 -8.09 -13.04
CA LEU A 263 20.99 -7.62 -12.47
C LEU A 263 20.03 -8.81 -12.42
N ARG A 264 19.56 -9.18 -11.23
CA ARG A 264 18.56 -10.23 -11.04
C ARG A 264 17.23 -9.58 -10.73
N ILE A 265 16.21 -9.88 -11.52
CA ILE A 265 14.85 -9.39 -11.31
C ILE A 265 13.94 -10.56 -10.93
N ASP A 266 13.49 -10.59 -9.69
CA ASP A 266 12.40 -11.47 -9.27
C ASP A 266 11.08 -10.93 -9.84
N THR A 267 10.46 -11.72 -10.70
CA THR A 267 9.18 -11.36 -11.30
C THR A 267 8.03 -11.41 -10.30
N GLN A 268 8.24 -12.04 -9.14
CA GLN A 268 7.21 -12.34 -8.13
C GLN A 268 6.00 -13.04 -8.79
N PHE A 269 6.30 -13.88 -9.78
CA PHE A 269 5.35 -14.64 -10.58
C PHE A 269 5.98 -15.96 -11.00
N THR A 270 5.27 -16.75 -11.80
CA THR A 270 5.66 -18.12 -12.19
C THR A 270 6.97 -18.20 -12.99
N TRP A 271 7.46 -17.11 -13.56
CA TRP A 271 8.77 -17.05 -14.25
C TRP A 271 9.96 -16.98 -13.29
N GLY A 272 9.73 -16.72 -11.99
CA GLY A 272 10.78 -16.63 -10.98
C GLY A 272 11.73 -15.47 -11.22
N THR A 273 13.01 -15.67 -10.90
CA THR A 273 14.07 -14.67 -11.08
C THR A 273 14.70 -14.75 -12.47
N VAL A 274 14.72 -13.62 -13.18
CA VAL A 274 15.37 -13.49 -14.49
C VAL A 274 16.66 -12.67 -14.33
N THR A 275 17.75 -13.15 -14.94
CA THR A 275 19.05 -12.47 -14.87
C THR A 275 19.33 -11.71 -16.16
N GLY A 276 19.74 -10.44 -16.02
CA GLY A 276 20.09 -9.56 -17.11
C GLY A 276 21.51 -8.99 -16.97
N ARG A 277 22.08 -8.65 -18.12
CA ARG A 277 23.40 -8.01 -18.24
C ARG A 277 23.40 -7.01 -19.37
N VAL A 278 24.11 -5.90 -19.21
CA VAL A 278 24.31 -4.93 -20.28
C VAL A 278 25.30 -5.49 -21.30
N SER A 279 24.83 -5.62 -22.54
CA SER A 279 25.61 -5.98 -23.73
C SER A 279 25.39 -4.92 -24.82
N GLY A 280 26.47 -4.33 -25.34
CA GLY A 280 26.37 -3.11 -26.15
C GLY A 280 25.67 -1.99 -25.36
N ASP A 281 24.59 -1.40 -25.90
CA ASP A 281 23.77 -0.40 -25.19
C ASP A 281 22.44 -0.95 -24.65
N THR A 282 22.28 -2.27 -24.65
CA THR A 282 21.05 -2.94 -24.21
C THR A 282 21.28 -3.68 -22.92
N LEU A 283 20.44 -3.45 -21.91
CA LEU A 283 20.28 -4.36 -20.77
C LEU A 283 19.54 -5.59 -21.26
N ALA A 284 20.28 -6.66 -21.57
CA ALA A 284 19.76 -7.87 -22.18
C ALA A 284 19.43 -8.93 -21.14
N PHE A 285 18.28 -9.57 -21.29
CA PHE A 285 17.81 -10.74 -20.55
C PHE A 285 17.78 -11.93 -21.53
N PRO A 286 18.79 -12.82 -21.53
CA PRO A 286 18.93 -13.88 -22.51
C PRO A 286 17.66 -14.75 -22.63
N GLY A 287 17.20 -14.97 -23.87
CA GLY A 287 15.98 -15.73 -24.16
C GLY A 287 14.67 -15.01 -23.83
N VAL A 288 14.71 -13.77 -23.34
CA VAL A 288 13.54 -12.99 -22.92
C VAL A 288 13.38 -11.70 -23.73
N GLY A 289 14.42 -10.88 -23.78
CA GLY A 289 14.38 -9.57 -24.44
C GLY A 289 15.44 -8.63 -23.89
N GLY A 290 15.22 -7.32 -24.02
CA GLY A 290 16.12 -6.33 -23.44
C GLY A 290 15.54 -4.93 -23.43
N PHE A 291 16.20 -4.04 -22.69
CA PHE A 291 15.83 -2.65 -22.53
C PHE A 291 16.96 -1.76 -23.06
N ALA A 292 16.60 -0.77 -23.89
CA ALA A 292 17.48 0.35 -24.17
C ALA A 292 17.60 1.25 -22.92
N LYS A 293 18.54 2.20 -22.92
CA LYS A 293 18.60 3.23 -21.86
C LYS A 293 17.27 4.01 -21.82
N PRO A 294 16.59 4.10 -20.66
CA PRO A 294 15.36 4.88 -20.55
C PRO A 294 15.67 6.38 -20.54
N SER A 295 14.78 7.17 -21.12
CA SER A 295 14.80 8.63 -20.95
C SER A 295 14.24 9.02 -19.57
N THR A 296 14.48 10.26 -19.15
CA THR A 296 13.86 10.82 -17.93
C THR A 296 12.32 10.71 -17.96
N LEU A 297 11.69 11.02 -19.10
CA LEU A 297 10.22 10.87 -19.26
C LEU A 297 9.81 9.41 -19.08
N SER A 298 10.53 8.48 -19.69
CA SER A 298 10.23 7.05 -19.60
C SER A 298 10.30 6.54 -18.15
N ILE A 299 11.27 7.02 -17.37
CA ILE A 299 11.37 6.69 -15.93
C ILE A 299 10.12 7.17 -15.19
N PHE A 300 9.78 8.47 -15.30
CA PHE A 300 8.62 9.01 -14.58
C PHE A 300 7.28 8.43 -15.05
N SER A 301 7.14 8.16 -16.36
CA SER A 301 5.88 7.69 -16.94
C SER A 301 5.68 6.18 -16.78
N CYS A 302 6.77 5.43 -16.60
CA CYS A 302 6.79 3.96 -16.58
C CYS A 302 6.16 3.29 -17.82
N SER A 303 5.84 4.05 -18.86
CA SER A 303 4.95 3.63 -19.95
C SER A 303 5.40 4.09 -21.32
N ASP A 304 6.41 4.96 -21.41
CA ASP A 304 7.12 5.23 -22.66
C ASP A 304 8.25 4.20 -22.86
N ALA A 305 8.70 4.03 -24.11
CA ALA A 305 9.82 3.14 -24.41
C ALA A 305 11.04 3.50 -23.51
N PRO A 306 11.76 2.51 -22.96
CA PRO A 306 11.73 1.07 -23.29
C PRO A 306 10.72 0.24 -22.49
N PHE A 307 9.89 0.85 -21.63
CA PHE A 307 8.94 0.12 -20.78
C PHE A 307 7.66 -0.30 -21.52
N THR A 308 7.47 0.14 -22.76
CA THR A 308 6.48 -0.42 -23.69
C THR A 308 6.95 -1.77 -24.21
N THR A 309 6.39 -2.86 -23.69
CA THR A 309 6.82 -4.22 -24.07
C THR A 309 5.71 -5.04 -24.71
N GLY A 310 6.06 -5.85 -25.70
CA GLY A 310 5.11 -6.66 -26.47
C GLY A 310 4.69 -7.98 -25.83
N ASN A 311 5.26 -8.35 -24.67
CA ASN A 311 4.92 -9.59 -23.99
C ASN A 311 4.85 -9.42 -22.47
N ASP A 312 4.57 -10.53 -21.82
CA ASP A 312 4.09 -10.57 -20.46
C ASP A 312 5.18 -10.59 -19.41
N LEU A 313 6.16 -11.44 -19.66
CA LEU A 313 7.40 -11.48 -18.90
C LEU A 313 8.12 -10.12 -18.97
N MET A 314 8.29 -9.56 -20.17
CA MET A 314 8.91 -8.24 -20.35
C MET A 314 8.14 -7.12 -19.66
N GLY A 315 6.80 -7.20 -19.63
CA GLY A 315 5.99 -6.22 -18.90
C GLY A 315 6.18 -6.32 -17.38
N ASN A 316 6.34 -7.53 -16.85
CA ASN A 316 6.64 -7.73 -15.44
C ASN A 316 8.05 -7.19 -15.11
N LEU A 317 9.06 -7.48 -15.94
CA LEU A 317 10.40 -6.89 -15.79
C LEU A 317 10.37 -5.36 -15.87
N SER A 318 9.55 -4.78 -16.76
CA SER A 318 9.39 -3.32 -16.90
C SER A 318 8.91 -2.68 -15.61
N ALA A 319 7.91 -3.28 -14.94
CA ALA A 319 7.38 -2.75 -13.70
C ALA A 319 8.47 -2.64 -12.62
N ARG A 320 9.25 -3.71 -12.42
CA ARG A 320 10.31 -3.75 -11.41
C ARG A 320 11.44 -2.79 -11.74
N LEU A 321 11.86 -2.76 -13.01
CA LEU A 321 12.93 -1.87 -13.46
C LEU A 321 12.52 -0.40 -13.34
N ALA A 322 11.29 -0.05 -13.75
CA ALA A 322 10.78 1.31 -13.65
C ALA A 322 10.63 1.78 -12.19
N ALA A 323 10.15 0.91 -11.30
CA ALA A 323 10.09 1.23 -9.87
C ALA A 323 11.47 1.47 -9.26
N ALA A 324 12.44 0.59 -9.57
CA ALA A 324 13.82 0.73 -9.11
C ALA A 324 14.52 1.99 -9.66
N PHE A 325 14.18 2.43 -10.88
CA PHE A 325 14.63 3.73 -11.39
C PHE A 325 14.02 4.91 -10.64
N ASN A 326 12.70 4.91 -10.41
CA ASN A 326 12.03 5.99 -9.67
C ASN A 326 12.57 6.14 -8.25
N ARG A 327 12.77 5.01 -7.55
CA ARG A 327 13.34 4.94 -6.20
C ARG A 327 14.86 5.05 -6.16
N THR A 328 15.49 5.00 -7.34
CA THR A 328 16.94 5.05 -7.55
C THR A 328 17.73 3.98 -6.78
N THR A 329 17.25 2.72 -6.77
CA THR A 329 17.83 1.60 -5.99
C THR A 329 18.76 0.68 -6.78
N LEU A 330 18.81 0.77 -8.11
CA LEU A 330 19.57 -0.13 -8.99
C LEU A 330 21.09 -0.13 -8.69
N LEU A 331 21.65 1.01 -8.31
CA LEU A 331 23.06 1.07 -7.93
C LEU A 331 23.37 0.41 -6.58
N ASP A 332 22.39 0.24 -5.70
CA ASP A 332 22.58 -0.36 -4.37
C ASP A 332 22.20 -1.83 -4.35
N ASN A 333 21.09 -2.18 -5.01
CA ASN A 333 20.52 -3.51 -4.98
C ASN A 333 20.54 -4.16 -6.38
N PRO A 334 21.40 -5.16 -6.63
CA PRO A 334 21.38 -5.94 -7.87
C PRO A 334 20.30 -7.04 -7.90
N HIS A 335 19.46 -7.16 -6.87
CA HIS A 335 18.37 -8.14 -6.76
C HIS A 335 17.03 -7.41 -6.64
N GLN A 336 16.35 -7.13 -7.75
CA GLN A 336 15.15 -6.30 -7.76
C GLN A 336 13.86 -7.13 -7.78
N PRO A 337 12.79 -6.79 -7.04
CA PRO A 337 12.73 -5.84 -5.92
C PRO A 337 13.07 -6.51 -4.58
N THR A 338 13.48 -7.79 -4.59
CA THR A 338 13.73 -8.58 -3.38
C THR A 338 14.87 -7.98 -2.54
N ALA A 339 14.72 -7.92 -1.22
CA ALA A 339 15.69 -7.30 -0.31
C ALA A 339 15.95 -5.79 -0.54
N GLU A 340 15.07 -5.10 -1.28
CA GLU A 340 15.02 -3.65 -1.22
C GLU A 340 14.73 -3.20 0.23
N ASN A 341 15.55 -2.28 0.74
CA ASN A 341 15.30 -1.63 2.02
C ASN A 341 14.54 -0.32 1.74
N PRO A 342 13.29 -0.15 2.21
CA PRO A 342 12.53 1.08 1.99
C PRO A 342 13.26 2.35 2.46
N ALA A 343 14.10 2.24 3.49
CA ALA A 343 14.93 3.36 3.97
C ALA A 343 16.03 3.79 2.98
N SER A 344 16.33 2.97 1.96
CA SER A 344 17.28 3.32 0.89
C SER A 344 16.63 4.05 -0.29
N PHE A 345 15.30 4.09 -0.34
CA PHE A 345 14.58 4.73 -1.43
C PHE A 345 14.82 6.23 -1.41
N TYR A 346 15.01 6.80 -2.60
CA TYR A 346 15.12 8.24 -2.81
C TYR A 346 16.28 8.93 -2.05
N THR A 347 17.32 8.18 -1.69
CA THR A 347 18.48 8.70 -0.93
C THR A 347 19.51 9.42 -1.80
N ARG A 348 19.41 9.30 -3.13
CA ARG A 348 20.32 9.96 -4.07
C ARG A 348 19.93 11.42 -4.31
N PRO A 349 20.92 12.31 -4.60
CA PRO A 349 20.65 13.71 -4.94
C PRO A 349 19.75 13.89 -6.16
N ARG A 350 19.83 12.96 -7.13
CA ARG A 350 18.92 12.89 -8.27
C ARG A 350 18.05 11.66 -8.10
N THR A 351 16.78 11.87 -7.79
CA THR A 351 15.76 10.82 -7.66
C THR A 351 14.37 11.37 -8.00
N ASN A 352 13.32 10.55 -7.95
CA ASN A 352 11.95 11.03 -8.07
C ASN A 352 11.53 11.75 -6.77
N HIS A 353 11.88 13.04 -6.66
CA HIS A 353 11.54 13.83 -5.48
C HIS A 353 10.05 14.10 -5.32
N TYR A 354 9.28 14.09 -6.40
CA TYR A 354 7.81 14.14 -6.31
C TYR A 354 7.28 12.97 -5.49
N ALA A 355 7.72 11.74 -5.79
CA ALA A 355 7.34 10.56 -5.03
C ALA A 355 7.88 10.59 -3.59
N ARG A 356 9.18 10.90 -3.41
CA ARG A 356 9.80 11.04 -2.09
C ARG A 356 8.99 11.96 -1.16
N ILE A 357 8.69 13.17 -1.64
CA ILE A 357 7.97 14.19 -0.88
C ILE A 357 6.55 13.74 -0.55
N LEU A 358 5.87 13.04 -1.47
CA LEU A 358 4.53 12.54 -1.22
C LEU A 358 4.51 11.49 -0.12
N HIS A 359 5.37 10.47 -0.19
CA HIS A 359 5.48 9.47 0.87
C HIS A 359 5.92 10.08 2.21
N GLU A 360 6.80 11.08 2.21
CA GLU A 360 7.17 11.80 3.45
C GLU A 360 6.01 12.63 4.03
N THR A 361 5.09 13.09 3.18
CA THR A 361 3.98 13.95 3.60
C THR A 361 2.76 13.12 4.04
N THR A 362 2.55 11.93 3.50
CA THR A 362 1.47 11.04 3.94
C THR A 362 1.83 10.42 5.30
N PRO A 363 0.95 10.47 6.33
CA PRO A 363 1.31 10.04 7.68
C PRO A 363 1.60 8.55 7.83
N ASP A 364 1.15 7.73 6.90
CA ASP A 364 1.40 6.29 6.82
C ASP A 364 2.42 5.92 5.73
N HIS A 365 3.00 6.91 5.05
CA HIS A 365 3.93 6.76 3.93
C HIS A 365 3.34 6.04 2.71
N LEU A 366 2.01 5.95 2.62
CA LEU A 366 1.31 5.26 1.54
C LEU A 366 0.75 6.22 0.49
N GLY A 367 0.62 5.71 -0.74
CA GLY A 367 -0.04 6.33 -1.88
C GLY A 367 0.73 6.10 -3.18
N TYR A 368 0.00 5.83 -4.27
CA TYR A 368 0.58 5.66 -5.61
C TYR A 368 1.20 6.97 -6.13
N ALA A 369 2.52 7.17 -5.98
CA ALA A 369 3.18 8.38 -6.47
C ALA A 369 3.70 8.27 -7.91
N PHE A 370 3.84 7.05 -8.42
CA PHE A 370 4.14 6.74 -9.82
C PHE A 370 3.51 5.39 -10.21
N PRO A 371 3.34 5.04 -11.49
CA PRO A 371 2.49 3.92 -11.92
C PRO A 371 2.82 2.52 -11.38
N TYR A 372 4.04 2.29 -10.89
CA TYR A 372 4.52 1.00 -10.38
C TYR A 372 4.99 1.09 -8.92
N ASP A 373 4.37 1.97 -8.13
CA ASP A 373 4.68 2.08 -6.69
C ASP A 373 4.24 0.84 -5.89
N ASP A 374 3.37 0.01 -6.46
CA ASP A 374 3.00 -1.31 -5.95
C ASP A 374 4.08 -2.38 -6.12
N VAL A 375 5.19 -2.07 -6.77
CA VAL A 375 6.36 -2.95 -6.73
C VAL A 375 7.00 -2.84 -5.36
N HIS A 376 7.19 -3.95 -4.67
CA HIS A 376 7.77 -3.95 -3.33
C HIS A 376 8.39 -5.31 -3.01
N PRO A 377 9.34 -5.39 -2.05
CA PRO A 377 9.69 -6.64 -1.41
C PRO A 377 8.45 -7.22 -0.69
N ALA A 378 8.37 -8.54 -0.53
CA ALA A 378 7.19 -9.17 0.06
C ALA A 378 6.82 -8.59 1.43
N GLY A 379 5.52 -8.36 1.66
CA GLY A 379 4.97 -7.93 2.95
C GLY A 379 5.05 -6.43 3.27
N VAL A 380 5.35 -5.58 2.28
CA VAL A 380 5.38 -4.12 2.44
C VAL A 380 4.47 -3.49 1.40
N ASP A 381 3.51 -2.65 1.79
CA ASP A 381 2.69 -1.89 0.83
C ASP A 381 3.21 -0.44 0.72
N PHE A 382 3.08 0.17 -0.45
CA PHE A 382 3.39 1.59 -0.67
C PHE A 382 2.27 2.34 -1.42
N GLU A 383 1.37 1.62 -2.06
CA GLU A 383 0.42 2.16 -3.02
C GLU A 383 -0.83 2.80 -2.41
N GLY A 384 -1.02 2.71 -1.09
CA GLY A 384 -2.18 3.25 -0.39
C GLY A 384 -3.49 2.58 -0.80
N LYS A 385 -3.53 1.25 -0.65
CA LYS A 385 -4.69 0.42 -1.01
C LYS A 385 -5.51 -0.03 0.20
N VAL A 386 -6.77 -0.35 -0.05
CA VAL A 386 -7.60 -1.24 0.76
C VAL A 386 -8.13 -2.36 -0.13
N GLN A 387 -8.20 -3.59 0.39
CA GLN A 387 -8.61 -4.76 -0.38
C GLN A 387 -9.30 -5.80 0.50
N SER A 388 -10.43 -6.34 0.05
CA SER A 388 -11.11 -7.43 0.76
C SER A 388 -12.01 -8.24 -0.14
N GLY A 389 -12.00 -9.57 0.03
CA GLY A 389 -13.00 -10.46 -0.55
C GLY A 389 -14.36 -10.44 0.17
N SER A 390 -14.41 -9.87 1.38
CA SER A 390 -15.63 -9.72 2.18
C SER A 390 -15.80 -8.27 2.68
N PRO A 391 -15.89 -7.28 1.76
CA PRO A 391 -16.00 -5.89 2.14
C PRO A 391 -17.38 -5.61 2.77
N GLY A 392 -17.39 -4.96 3.93
CA GLY A 392 -18.60 -4.60 4.67
C GLY A 392 -19.08 -3.18 4.37
N ARG A 393 -18.20 -2.19 4.58
CA ARG A 393 -18.48 -0.77 4.31
C ARG A 393 -17.20 -0.04 3.99
N TRP A 394 -17.24 0.79 2.96
CA TRP A 394 -16.11 1.61 2.54
C TRP A 394 -16.42 3.08 2.82
N THR A 395 -15.57 3.74 3.59
CA THR A 395 -15.65 5.17 3.89
C THR A 395 -14.51 5.89 3.20
N ILE A 396 -14.83 6.97 2.48
CA ILE A 396 -13.87 7.86 1.85
C ILE A 396 -14.01 9.25 2.46
N THR A 397 -12.92 9.81 2.95
CA THR A 397 -12.86 11.18 3.48
C THR A 397 -12.09 12.07 2.52
N VAL A 398 -12.71 13.17 2.09
CA VAL A 398 -12.06 14.21 1.27
C VAL A 398 -11.83 15.49 2.07
N GLY A 399 -10.61 16.02 1.99
CA GLY A 399 -10.18 17.21 2.75
C GLY A 399 -9.13 16.93 3.82
N GLY A 400 -8.79 15.66 4.04
CA GLY A 400 -7.79 15.23 5.01
C GLY A 400 -8.33 15.27 6.44
N THR A 401 -7.67 14.55 7.34
CA THR A 401 -7.93 14.68 8.78
C THR A 401 -7.14 15.89 9.31
N ALA A 402 -7.71 16.66 10.24
CA ALA A 402 -7.12 17.91 10.70
C ALA A 402 -5.70 17.68 11.28
N GLY A 403 -4.69 18.25 10.63
CA GLY A 403 -3.33 18.37 11.15
C GLY A 403 -3.15 19.75 11.79
N GLY A 404 -3.14 19.83 13.12
CA GLY A 404 -2.87 21.06 13.84
C GLY A 404 -2.31 20.76 15.24
N GLY A 405 -0.98 20.79 15.36
CA GLY A 405 -0.25 20.76 16.64
C GLY A 405 1.20 20.29 16.50
N THR A 406 2.16 21.18 16.75
CA THR A 406 3.52 20.80 17.19
C THR A 406 3.37 19.98 18.48
N PRO A 407 4.10 18.86 18.68
CA PRO A 407 3.74 17.86 19.69
C PRO A 407 3.96 18.42 21.09
N THR A 408 2.89 18.91 21.70
CA THR A 408 2.73 18.85 23.15
C THR A 408 2.05 17.51 23.40
N PRO A 409 2.71 16.52 24.04
CA PRO A 409 2.06 15.27 24.37
C PRO A 409 0.95 15.58 25.36
N THR A 410 -0.28 15.67 24.87
CA THR A 410 -1.48 15.67 25.69
C THR A 410 -2.33 14.52 25.20
N ALA A 411 -2.50 13.58 26.12
CA ALA A 411 -3.12 12.29 25.97
C ALA A 411 -4.36 12.29 25.06
N THR A 412 -4.26 11.55 23.95
CA THR A 412 -5.44 11.03 23.26
C THR A 412 -6.01 9.90 24.13
N ALA A 413 -7.31 9.97 24.42
CA ALA A 413 -7.98 9.01 25.28
C ALA A 413 -7.80 7.55 24.80
N THR A 414 -7.46 6.74 25.80
CA THR A 414 -7.36 5.27 25.88
C THR A 414 -8.18 4.45 24.90
N GLY A 415 -7.44 3.68 24.10
CA GLY A 415 -7.83 2.38 23.56
C GLY A 415 -6.66 1.38 23.68
N GLY A 416 -6.21 1.11 24.92
CA GLY A 416 -5.65 -0.17 25.36
C GLY A 416 -4.37 -0.79 24.75
N GLY A 417 -3.61 -0.11 23.88
CA GLY A 417 -2.36 -0.68 23.34
C GLY A 417 -1.18 -0.61 24.31
N ILE A 418 -0.44 -1.71 24.49
CA ILE A 418 0.75 -1.79 25.34
C ILE A 418 1.96 -1.20 24.59
N SER A 419 2.80 -0.38 25.22
CA SER A 419 4.02 0.11 24.57
C SER A 419 5.01 -1.03 24.34
N ALA A 420 5.55 -1.17 23.12
CA ALA A 420 6.57 -2.17 22.80
C ALA A 420 7.85 -1.97 23.64
N PHE A 421 8.13 -0.72 24.02
CA PHE A 421 9.31 -0.33 24.78
C PHE A 421 9.11 -0.42 26.31
N SER A 422 7.93 -0.86 26.76
CA SER A 422 7.70 -1.24 28.16
C SER A 422 7.89 -2.74 28.33
N THR A 423 8.18 -3.18 29.56
CA THR A 423 8.18 -4.61 29.87
C THR A 423 6.78 -5.17 29.76
N ILE A 424 6.58 -6.09 28.82
CA ILE A 424 5.32 -6.79 28.59
C ILE A 424 5.39 -8.13 29.33
N GLN A 425 4.51 -8.30 30.32
CA GLN A 425 4.40 -9.57 31.06
C GLN A 425 3.83 -10.65 30.15
N ALA A 426 4.34 -11.87 30.25
CA ALA A 426 3.94 -12.97 29.37
C ALA A 426 2.47 -13.33 29.56
N GLU A 427 1.99 -13.34 30.79
CA GLU A 427 0.62 -13.63 31.20
C GLU A 427 -0.37 -12.51 30.83
N ALA A 428 0.12 -11.35 30.35
CA ALA A 428 -0.71 -10.28 29.82
C ALA A 428 -1.16 -10.52 28.36
N PHE A 429 -1.15 -11.78 27.89
CA PHE A 429 -1.64 -12.13 26.56
C PHE A 429 -3.13 -11.81 26.42
N THR A 430 -3.53 -11.42 25.21
CA THR A 430 -4.91 -11.14 24.82
C THR A 430 -5.60 -12.34 24.16
N ALA A 431 -4.81 -13.31 23.67
CA ALA A 431 -5.26 -14.63 23.24
C ALA A 431 -4.07 -15.60 23.32
N GLN A 432 -4.34 -16.90 23.44
CA GLN A 432 -3.30 -17.94 23.48
C GLN A 432 -3.81 -19.25 22.90
N SER A 433 -2.88 -20.16 22.60
CA SER A 433 -3.15 -21.58 22.35
C SER A 433 -2.12 -22.45 23.04
N GLY A 434 -2.62 -23.43 23.81
CA GLY A 434 -1.81 -24.51 24.41
C GLY A 434 -0.99 -24.14 25.65
N THR A 435 -1.15 -22.93 26.19
CA THR A 435 -0.30 -22.39 27.28
C THR A 435 -0.98 -22.40 28.65
N GLN A 436 -0.20 -22.30 29.74
CA GLN A 436 -0.70 -22.17 31.10
C GLN A 436 0.04 -21.09 31.89
N VAL A 437 -0.65 -20.40 32.80
CA VAL A 437 -0.06 -19.41 33.70
C VAL A 437 0.27 -20.07 35.04
N GLU A 438 1.49 -19.87 35.57
CA GLU A 438 1.91 -20.31 36.90
C GLU A 438 2.55 -19.20 37.75
N ALA A 439 2.99 -19.54 38.96
CA ALA A 439 3.68 -18.62 39.84
C ALA A 439 5.16 -18.51 39.47
N CYS A 440 5.64 -17.29 39.27
CA CYS A 440 7.01 -17.02 38.86
C CYS A 440 7.93 -16.85 40.06
N SER A 441 9.06 -17.55 40.07
CA SER A 441 10.10 -17.41 41.09
C SER A 441 11.26 -16.47 40.67
N ASP A 442 11.12 -15.75 39.55
CA ASP A 442 12.12 -14.76 39.13
C ASP A 442 12.17 -13.57 40.10
N THR A 443 13.19 -12.73 39.91
CA THR A 443 13.31 -11.49 40.68
C THR A 443 12.11 -10.58 40.39
N GLY A 444 11.33 -10.28 41.43
CA GLY A 444 10.07 -9.54 41.32
C GLY A 444 8.82 -10.37 41.60
N GLY A 445 8.93 -11.70 41.62
CA GLY A 445 7.80 -12.62 41.79
C GLY A 445 6.77 -12.48 40.66
N GLY A 446 5.50 -12.77 40.95
CA GLY A 446 4.40 -12.63 39.99
C GLY A 446 4.01 -13.94 39.33
N SER A 447 3.66 -13.87 38.04
CA SER A 447 3.27 -15.00 37.22
C SER A 447 4.13 -15.11 35.98
N ASP A 448 4.23 -16.32 35.43
CA ASP A 448 4.84 -16.57 34.13
C ASP A 448 3.93 -17.49 33.30
N VAL A 449 4.22 -17.61 32.00
CA VAL A 449 3.54 -18.56 31.11
C VAL A 449 4.47 -19.74 30.87
N GLY A 450 4.03 -20.93 31.29
CA GLY A 450 4.78 -22.17 31.21
C GLY A 450 4.11 -23.25 30.37
N TRP A 451 4.71 -24.45 30.40
CA TRP A 451 4.33 -25.61 29.58
C TRP A 451 4.30 -25.30 28.08
N LEU A 452 5.22 -24.45 27.61
CA LEU A 452 5.25 -24.04 26.21
C LEU A 452 5.98 -25.11 25.38
N SER A 453 5.25 -25.66 24.42
CA SER A 453 5.63 -26.76 23.55
C SER A 453 5.49 -26.39 22.07
N ASN A 454 5.77 -27.33 21.17
CA ASN A 454 5.69 -27.08 19.73
C ASN A 454 4.25 -26.82 19.25
N GLY A 455 4.03 -25.65 18.66
CA GLY A 455 2.73 -25.25 18.10
C GLY A 455 1.96 -24.27 18.97
N ASP A 456 2.43 -24.02 20.19
CA ASP A 456 1.82 -23.07 21.11
C ASP A 456 2.08 -21.62 20.67
N TRP A 457 1.23 -20.70 21.10
CA TRP A 457 1.41 -19.28 20.84
C TRP A 457 0.73 -18.37 21.85
N LEU A 458 1.28 -17.16 21.98
CA LEU A 458 0.75 -16.05 22.77
C LEU A 458 0.53 -14.84 21.86
N LYS A 459 -0.63 -14.19 21.96
CA LYS A 459 -0.99 -12.97 21.22
C LYS A 459 -1.06 -11.77 22.17
N TYR A 460 -0.42 -10.67 21.81
CA TYR A 460 -0.53 -9.37 22.47
C TYR A 460 -1.11 -8.36 21.48
N SER A 461 -2.32 -7.88 21.75
CA SER A 461 -3.01 -6.99 20.82
C SER A 461 -2.46 -5.56 20.93
N ALA A 462 -2.39 -4.87 19.78
CA ALA A 462 -2.06 -3.45 19.70
C ALA A 462 -0.76 -3.03 20.44
N VAL A 463 0.33 -3.79 20.29
CA VAL A 463 1.65 -3.43 20.80
C VAL A 463 2.24 -2.28 19.99
N ALA A 464 2.55 -1.16 20.64
CA ALA A 464 2.96 0.09 20.01
C ALA A 464 4.49 0.27 19.97
N PHE A 465 5.08 0.07 18.80
CA PHE A 465 6.49 0.28 18.46
C PHE A 465 6.84 1.72 18.07
N GLY A 466 5.83 2.58 17.92
CA GLY A 466 6.01 3.99 17.57
C GLY A 466 6.73 4.20 16.22
N ALA A 467 7.08 5.44 15.91
CA ALA A 467 7.77 5.79 14.66
C ALA A 467 9.26 5.41 14.69
N THR A 468 9.89 5.45 15.87
CA THR A 468 11.30 5.06 16.04
C THR A 468 11.49 3.57 15.84
N GLY A 469 10.47 2.74 16.11
CA GLY A 469 10.53 1.29 15.93
C GLY A 469 11.53 0.58 16.83
N ALA A 470 11.42 -0.74 16.88
CA ALA A 470 12.36 -1.61 17.57
C ALA A 470 13.10 -2.49 16.58
N THR A 471 14.36 -2.78 16.89
CA THR A 471 15.24 -3.68 16.13
C THR A 471 15.68 -4.88 16.95
N ARG A 472 15.33 -4.91 18.23
CA ARG A 472 15.65 -6.00 19.15
C ARG A 472 14.47 -6.34 20.03
N LEU A 473 14.43 -7.61 20.45
CA LEU A 473 13.61 -8.10 21.55
C LEU A 473 14.54 -8.65 22.64
N ASP A 474 14.27 -8.33 23.90
CA ASP A 474 14.81 -9.01 25.06
C ASP A 474 13.70 -9.82 25.73
N ALA A 475 13.87 -11.14 25.82
CA ALA A 475 12.88 -12.03 26.44
C ALA A 475 13.47 -12.73 27.66
N ARG A 476 12.73 -12.76 28.77
CA ARG A 476 13.08 -13.44 30.01
C ARG A 476 12.46 -14.81 30.03
N VAL A 477 13.30 -15.83 29.89
CA VAL A 477 12.88 -17.22 29.70
C VAL A 477 13.56 -18.15 30.70
N ALA A 478 12.90 -19.26 31.03
CA ALA A 478 13.46 -20.38 31.79
C ALA A 478 13.19 -21.69 31.06
N SER A 479 14.03 -22.70 31.26
CA SER A 479 13.88 -24.01 30.63
C SER A 479 14.54 -25.07 31.49
N GLY A 480 13.73 -26.04 31.93
CA GLY A 480 14.19 -27.28 32.56
C GLY A 480 14.29 -28.45 31.59
N ALA A 481 14.28 -28.18 30.28
CA ALA A 481 14.20 -29.20 29.24
C ALA A 481 15.38 -30.20 29.31
N ALA A 482 15.12 -31.49 29.04
CA ALA A 482 16.16 -32.52 29.08
C ALA A 482 17.27 -32.26 28.04
N ALA A 483 18.44 -32.89 28.24
CA ALA A 483 19.53 -32.79 27.27
C ALA A 483 19.06 -33.20 25.86
N GLY A 484 19.36 -32.37 24.86
CA GLY A 484 18.92 -32.57 23.48
C GLY A 484 17.56 -31.95 23.13
N VAL A 485 16.82 -31.40 24.10
CA VAL A 485 15.58 -30.66 23.86
C VAL A 485 15.89 -29.17 23.78
N SER A 486 15.49 -28.55 22.67
CA SER A 486 15.58 -27.11 22.44
C SER A 486 14.49 -26.68 21.46
N GLY A 487 14.24 -25.38 21.36
CA GLY A 487 13.29 -24.85 20.39
C GLY A 487 13.54 -23.37 20.11
N LEU A 488 12.71 -22.83 19.23
CA LEU A 488 12.75 -21.45 18.80
C LEU A 488 11.50 -20.73 19.29
N VAL A 489 11.72 -19.57 19.91
CA VAL A 489 10.67 -18.58 20.14
C VAL A 489 10.72 -17.60 18.98
N ARG A 490 9.62 -17.44 18.27
CA ARG A 490 9.51 -16.60 17.06
C ARG A 490 8.56 -15.45 17.30
N VAL A 491 8.98 -14.25 16.89
CA VAL A 491 8.15 -13.04 16.92
C VAL A 491 7.50 -12.89 15.55
N ARG A 492 6.17 -12.81 15.51
CA ARG A 492 5.37 -12.63 14.29
C ARG A 492 4.41 -11.47 14.48
N LEU A 493 4.04 -10.81 13.39
CA LEU A 493 3.14 -9.65 13.43
C LEU A 493 1.85 -9.97 12.68
N GLY A 494 0.71 -9.58 13.25
CA GLY A 494 -0.62 -9.73 12.68
C GLY A 494 -1.21 -11.14 12.72
N SER A 495 -0.41 -12.20 12.58
CA SER A 495 -0.87 -13.59 12.57
C SER A 495 0.17 -14.57 13.15
N PRO A 496 -0.23 -15.67 13.82
CA PRO A 496 0.69 -16.70 14.30
C PRO A 496 1.32 -17.51 13.14
N THR A 497 0.81 -17.41 11.92
CA THR A 497 1.37 -18.09 10.73
C THR A 497 2.18 -17.15 9.82
N ALA A 498 2.21 -15.84 10.09
CA ALA A 498 2.97 -14.86 9.31
C ALA A 498 4.48 -15.07 9.48
N SER A 499 5.31 -14.84 8.46
CA SER A 499 6.77 -14.98 8.57
C SER A 499 7.34 -14.26 9.80
N PRO A 500 8.31 -14.86 10.54
CA PRO A 500 8.85 -14.23 11.74
C PRO A 500 9.61 -12.96 11.38
N VAL A 501 9.44 -11.91 12.19
CA VAL A 501 10.28 -10.71 12.14
C VAL A 501 11.58 -10.90 12.90
N GLY A 502 11.64 -11.87 13.81
CA GLY A 502 12.86 -12.34 14.45
C GLY A 502 12.60 -13.57 15.31
N SER A 503 13.66 -14.15 15.84
CA SER A 503 13.58 -15.36 16.66
C SER A 503 14.83 -15.57 17.49
N PHE A 504 14.72 -16.31 18.59
CA PHE A 504 15.86 -16.79 19.35
C PHE A 504 15.68 -18.25 19.76
N ALA A 505 16.79 -18.96 19.90
CA ALA A 505 16.81 -20.34 20.35
C ALA A 505 16.87 -20.40 21.87
N VAL A 506 16.12 -21.33 22.46
CA VAL A 506 16.14 -21.63 23.89
C VAL A 506 16.44 -23.11 24.08
N ALA A 507 17.37 -23.38 24.98
CA ALA A 507 17.67 -24.70 25.51
C ALA A 507 17.67 -24.61 27.05
N ASN A 508 17.99 -25.72 27.72
CA ASN A 508 18.03 -25.80 29.18
C ASN A 508 18.80 -24.63 29.83
N THR A 509 18.14 -23.88 30.70
CA THR A 509 18.72 -22.74 31.43
C THR A 509 19.22 -23.11 32.84
N GLY A 510 18.92 -24.32 33.30
CA GLY A 510 19.24 -24.87 34.62
C GLY A 510 18.01 -25.23 35.46
N GLY A 511 16.80 -25.16 34.90
CA GLY A 511 15.53 -25.45 35.59
C GLY A 511 14.36 -24.62 35.08
N TRP A 512 13.13 -25.08 35.31
CA TRP A 512 11.89 -24.44 34.84
C TRP A 512 11.62 -23.05 35.42
N GLN A 513 12.30 -22.72 36.51
CA GLN A 513 12.23 -21.42 37.18
C GLN A 513 13.64 -20.79 37.31
N THR A 514 14.60 -21.23 36.48
CA THR A 514 15.96 -20.67 36.41
C THR A 514 16.06 -19.71 35.23
N TRP A 515 15.84 -18.43 35.50
CA TRP A 515 15.57 -17.41 34.49
C TRP A 515 16.82 -16.78 33.85
N ARG A 516 16.80 -16.63 32.53
CA ARG A 516 17.82 -15.91 31.72
C ARG A 516 17.14 -14.92 30.78
N THR A 517 17.82 -13.81 30.49
CA THR A 517 17.37 -12.86 29.48
C THR A 517 18.10 -13.15 28.17
N VAL A 518 17.36 -13.43 27.11
CA VAL A 518 17.89 -13.78 25.80
C VAL A 518 17.55 -12.66 24.82
N PRO A 519 18.57 -12.01 24.22
CA PRO A 519 18.34 -11.05 23.15
C PRO A 519 18.04 -11.75 21.83
N ALA A 520 17.21 -11.12 21.00
CA ALA A 520 16.93 -11.51 19.64
C ALA A 520 16.91 -10.27 18.75
N ASP A 521 17.69 -10.29 17.67
CA ASP A 521 17.52 -9.28 16.63
C ASP A 521 16.17 -9.49 15.93
N ILE A 522 15.45 -8.40 15.70
CA ILE A 522 14.23 -8.39 14.91
C ILE A 522 14.37 -7.42 13.75
N SER A 523 13.64 -7.70 12.67
CA SER A 523 13.42 -6.74 11.61
C SER A 523 12.82 -5.47 12.21
N ARG A 524 13.33 -4.30 11.78
CA ARG A 524 12.89 -2.99 12.30
C ARG A 524 11.37 -2.88 12.23
N THR A 525 10.72 -2.92 13.38
CA THR A 525 9.26 -2.94 13.50
C THR A 525 8.81 -1.59 14.04
N THR A 526 7.97 -0.86 13.30
CA THR A 526 7.41 0.45 13.69
C THR A 526 5.88 0.36 13.71
N GLY A 527 5.20 1.37 14.24
CA GLY A 527 3.73 1.42 14.28
C GLY A 527 3.14 0.59 15.42
N THR A 528 1.93 0.08 15.24
CA THR A 528 1.23 -0.72 16.25
C THR A 528 0.80 -2.05 15.62
N HIS A 529 1.12 -3.17 16.27
CA HIS A 529 0.87 -4.51 15.74
C HIS A 529 0.24 -5.42 16.78
N ASP A 530 -0.55 -6.38 16.32
CA ASP A 530 -0.79 -7.59 17.11
C ASP A 530 0.49 -8.43 17.05
N VAL A 531 1.14 -8.61 18.19
CA VAL A 531 2.38 -9.38 18.31
C VAL A 531 2.04 -10.81 18.70
N TYR A 532 2.58 -11.77 17.97
CA TYR A 532 2.51 -13.19 18.28
C TYR A 532 3.90 -13.69 18.67
N LEU A 533 3.98 -14.38 19.80
CA LEU A 533 5.11 -15.24 20.13
C LEU A 533 4.70 -16.68 19.85
N THR A 534 5.35 -17.34 18.91
CA THR A 534 5.09 -18.75 18.58
C THR A 534 6.26 -19.62 19.00
N PHE A 535 5.94 -20.83 19.44
CA PHE A 535 6.90 -21.78 19.99
C PHE A 535 7.04 -22.98 19.06
N ASP A 536 8.23 -23.18 18.47
CA ASP A 536 8.46 -24.35 17.61
C ASP A 536 9.75 -25.07 17.99
N SER A 537 9.62 -26.35 18.33
CA SER A 537 10.73 -27.23 18.73
C SER A 537 10.81 -28.51 17.89
N GLY A 538 9.84 -28.76 17.00
CA GLY A 538 9.78 -29.97 16.16
C GLY A 538 9.49 -31.25 16.96
N GLN A 539 9.11 -31.12 18.23
CA GLN A 539 8.89 -32.22 19.17
C GLN A 539 7.81 -31.84 20.21
N PRO A 540 7.09 -32.80 20.81
CA PRO A 540 5.88 -32.51 21.59
C PRO A 540 6.08 -32.12 23.07
N ALA A 541 7.28 -32.28 23.63
CA ALA A 541 7.60 -31.90 24.99
C ALA A 541 7.75 -30.38 25.17
N ASP A 542 7.39 -29.91 26.34
CA ASP A 542 7.62 -28.52 26.76
C ASP A 542 9.12 -28.22 26.73
N PHE A 543 9.47 -26.99 26.31
CA PHE A 543 10.88 -26.60 26.20
C PHE A 543 11.19 -25.23 26.79
N VAL A 544 10.20 -24.39 27.10
CA VAL A 544 10.43 -23.04 27.61
C VAL A 544 9.26 -22.54 28.49
N ASN A 545 9.59 -21.72 29.48
CA ASN A 545 8.67 -20.80 30.14
C ASN A 545 9.08 -19.36 29.79
N LEU A 546 8.10 -18.46 29.70
CA LEU A 546 8.30 -17.04 29.41
C LEU A 546 7.73 -16.20 30.55
N ASN A 547 8.56 -15.32 31.13
CA ASN A 547 8.14 -14.38 32.19
C ASN A 547 7.74 -13.03 31.58
N TRP A 548 8.64 -12.38 30.83
CA TRP A 548 8.35 -11.11 30.19
C TRP A 548 9.20 -10.89 28.94
N PHE A 549 8.86 -9.88 28.15
CA PHE A 549 9.67 -9.43 27.04
C PHE A 549 9.57 -7.91 26.83
N THR A 550 10.61 -7.31 26.25
CA THR A 550 10.69 -5.87 25.96
C THR A 550 11.33 -5.67 24.58
N PHE A 551 10.81 -4.75 23.78
CA PHE A 551 11.42 -4.35 22.52
C PHE A 551 12.33 -3.12 22.68
N ALA A 552 13.38 -3.03 21.87
CA ALA A 552 14.37 -1.95 21.90
C ALA A 552 14.84 -1.51 20.50
#